data_AF-A0A832FRP1-F1
#
_entry.id   AF-A0A832FRP1-F1
#
_cell.length_a   1.000
_cell.length_b   1.000
_cell.length_c   1.000
_cell.angle_alpha   90.00
_cell.angle_beta   90.00
_cell.angle_gamma   90.00
#
_symmetry.space_group_name_H-M   'P 1'
#
loop_
_entity.id
_entity.type
_entity.pdbx_description
1 polymer ?
#
loop_
_entity_poly.entity_id
_entity_poly.type
_entity_poly.pdbx_seq_one_letter_code
_entity_poly.pdbx_strand_id
1 'polypeptide(L)'
;MGIYYLKGSSLSWPRGQKPISNYVIYGIEGLLSIDPKTWSLRISGLVARELNLSLEDLMSRSIEIHDRDFHCVTGWSIKGNMWLGVRIRDLAEEAGLSSRAKWLLASSLGGYSTVIPLDEALREDSIIAIGLNSKPLTRENGYPARIIIPRLYGWKSAKWLKELVFLEEYVDGYWEALAYHERGLVEAEERFKIRNPRIAEKKELPENSTLIKPE
;
A
#
# COMPACT_ATOMS: atom_id res chain seq x y z
N MET A 1 34.63 -16.26 -11.51
CA MET A 1 33.80 -15.08 -11.16
C MET A 1 32.34 -15.46 -11.45
N GLY A 2 31.67 -16.08 -10.48
CA GLY A 2 30.32 -16.62 -10.65
C GLY A 2 29.28 -15.56 -10.32
N ILE A 3 28.44 -15.22 -11.30
CA ILE A 3 27.23 -14.42 -11.13
C ILE A 3 26.20 -15.30 -10.41
N TYR A 4 25.94 -15.02 -9.14
CA TYR A 4 24.87 -15.66 -8.38
C TYR A 4 23.56 -14.94 -8.66
N TYR A 5 22.74 -15.49 -9.55
CA TYR A 5 21.32 -15.11 -9.62
C TYR A 5 20.61 -15.77 -8.45
N LEU A 6 20.05 -14.96 -7.55
CA LEU A 6 19.14 -15.45 -6.51
C LEU A 6 17.92 -16.06 -7.20
N LYS A 7 17.76 -17.36 -6.98
CA LYS A 7 16.71 -18.21 -7.50
C LYS A 7 15.39 -17.81 -6.82
N GLY A 8 14.48 -17.13 -7.53
CA GLY A 8 13.20 -16.78 -6.91
C GLY A 8 12.22 -15.90 -7.70
N SER A 9 12.07 -16.05 -9.01
CA SER A 9 10.81 -15.63 -9.66
C SER A 9 10.23 -16.81 -10.42
N SER A 10 9.09 -17.33 -9.96
CA SER A 10 8.37 -18.33 -10.73
C SER A 10 8.01 -17.72 -12.10
N LEU A 11 8.21 -18.47 -13.18
CA LEU A 11 7.77 -18.06 -14.54
C LEU A 11 6.25 -17.82 -14.60
N SER A 12 5.50 -18.41 -13.67
CA SER A 12 4.05 -18.23 -13.54
C SER A 12 3.69 -16.86 -12.94
N TRP A 13 2.65 -16.25 -13.49
CA TRP A 13 1.97 -15.11 -12.88
C TRP A 13 1.10 -15.60 -11.72
N PRO A 14 0.89 -14.78 -10.67
CA PRO A 14 -0.15 -15.08 -9.70
C PRO A 14 -1.50 -15.29 -10.42
N ARG A 15 -2.37 -16.10 -9.82
CA ARG A 15 -3.65 -16.44 -10.43
C ARG A 15 -4.48 -15.18 -10.74
N GLY A 16 -5.09 -15.17 -11.92
CA GLY A 16 -5.86 -14.03 -12.40
C GLY A 16 -5.03 -12.78 -12.68
N GLN A 17 -3.72 -12.89 -12.91
CA GLN A 17 -2.86 -11.77 -13.30
C GLN A 17 -2.32 -11.89 -14.72
N LYS A 18 -2.29 -10.77 -15.43
CA LYS A 18 -1.66 -10.63 -16.75
C LYS A 18 -0.47 -9.65 -16.69
N PRO A 19 0.63 -9.93 -17.39
CA PRO A 19 1.72 -8.97 -17.52
C PRO A 19 1.27 -7.69 -18.21
N ILE A 20 1.73 -6.56 -17.68
CA ILE A 20 1.77 -5.29 -18.42
C ILE A 20 3.14 -4.63 -18.23
N SER A 21 3.46 -3.69 -19.11
CA SER A 21 4.74 -2.96 -19.12
C SER A 21 4.66 -1.56 -18.50
N ASN A 22 3.45 -1.00 -18.33
CA ASN A 22 3.24 0.33 -17.78
C ASN A 22 2.18 0.29 -16.68
N TYR A 23 2.32 1.12 -15.64
CA TYR A 23 1.33 1.23 -14.58
C TYR A 23 0.00 1.77 -15.11
N VAL A 24 -1.10 1.09 -14.77
CA VAL A 24 -2.44 1.68 -14.91
C VAL A 24 -2.66 2.61 -13.73
N ILE A 25 -2.95 3.87 -14.02
CA ILE A 25 -3.08 4.91 -13.00
C ILE A 25 -4.51 4.95 -12.49
N TYR A 26 -4.70 4.55 -11.24
CA TYR A 26 -5.93 4.74 -10.49
C TYR A 26 -5.74 5.87 -9.48
N GLY A 27 -6.72 6.76 -9.35
CA GLY A 27 -6.71 7.83 -8.37
C GLY A 27 -8.13 8.20 -8.01
N ILE A 28 -8.64 7.66 -6.90
CA ILE A 28 -9.93 8.07 -6.33
C ILE A 28 -9.91 9.58 -6.03
N GLU A 29 -8.74 10.08 -5.65
CA GLU A 29 -8.48 11.47 -5.24
C GLU A 29 -8.12 12.37 -6.44
N GLY A 30 -8.18 11.85 -7.67
CA GLY A 30 -7.54 12.49 -8.82
C GLY A 30 -6.01 12.43 -8.72
N LEU A 31 -5.32 13.32 -9.44
CA LEU A 31 -3.87 13.48 -9.33
C LEU A 31 -3.57 14.66 -8.40
N LEU A 32 -2.80 14.46 -7.33
CA LEU A 32 -2.40 15.54 -6.43
C LEU A 32 -1.09 16.19 -6.89
N SER A 33 -0.98 17.51 -6.74
CA SER A 33 0.28 18.24 -6.93
C SER A 33 0.78 18.65 -5.56
N ILE A 34 1.91 18.07 -5.12
CA ILE A 34 2.45 18.25 -3.79
C ILE A 34 3.80 18.95 -3.90
N ASP A 35 3.99 20.04 -3.16
CA ASP A 35 5.30 20.65 -2.99
C ASP A 35 6.10 19.82 -1.96
N PRO A 36 7.19 19.15 -2.36
CA PRO A 36 7.97 18.31 -1.46
C PRO A 36 8.61 19.08 -0.30
N LYS A 37 8.76 20.41 -0.41
CA LYS A 37 9.36 21.25 0.65
C LYS A 37 8.44 21.47 1.84
N THR A 38 7.13 21.40 1.62
CA THR A 38 6.11 21.57 2.67
C THR A 38 5.49 20.24 3.08
N TRP A 39 5.77 19.18 2.33
CA TRP A 39 5.33 17.83 2.62
C TRP A 39 6.09 17.22 3.79
N SER A 40 5.38 16.44 4.62
CA SER A 40 5.97 15.59 5.64
C SER A 40 5.11 14.35 5.89
N LEU A 41 5.75 13.27 6.31
CA LEU A 41 5.12 12.01 6.71
C LEU A 41 5.09 11.91 8.22
N ARG A 42 3.88 11.81 8.79
CA ARG A 42 3.71 11.53 10.22
C ARG A 42 3.68 10.03 10.50
N ILE A 43 4.34 9.60 11.57
CA ILE A 43 4.23 8.24 12.13
C ILE A 43 3.73 8.37 13.56
N SER A 44 2.61 7.72 13.87
CA SER A 44 1.88 7.94 15.12
C SER A 44 1.14 6.69 15.62
N GLY A 45 0.34 6.85 16.68
CA GLY A 45 -0.46 5.78 17.27
C GLY A 45 0.29 5.03 18.36
N LEU A 46 0.35 3.71 18.26
CA LEU A 46 1.00 2.82 19.23
C LEU A 46 2.53 2.82 19.12
N VAL A 47 3.13 3.99 19.30
CA VAL A 47 4.58 4.23 19.28
C VAL A 47 4.99 5.03 20.53
N ALA A 48 6.24 4.86 20.97
CA ALA A 48 6.77 5.60 22.12
C ALA A 48 7.02 7.08 21.79
N ARG A 49 7.43 7.38 20.55
CA ARG A 49 7.60 8.74 20.03
C ARG A 49 7.03 8.84 18.62
N GLU A 50 6.28 9.89 18.38
CA GLU A 50 5.82 10.18 17.02
C GLU A 50 6.97 10.76 16.19
N LEU A 51 7.00 10.40 14.91
CA LEU A 51 7.96 10.94 13.95
C LEU A 51 7.23 11.85 12.97
N ASN A 52 7.91 12.91 12.54
CA ASN A 52 7.47 13.74 11.43
C ASN A 52 8.65 13.93 10.48
N LEU A 53 8.59 13.25 9.34
CA LEU A 53 9.74 13.05 8.44
C LEU A 53 9.54 13.85 7.15
N SER A 54 10.53 14.66 6.79
CA SER A 54 10.57 15.33 5.49
C SER A 54 10.91 14.34 4.36
N LEU A 55 10.79 14.77 3.10
CA LEU A 55 11.30 13.98 1.98
C LEU A 55 12.82 13.76 2.09
N GLU A 56 13.56 14.74 2.60
CA GLU A 56 15.02 14.65 2.79
C GLU A 56 15.40 13.64 3.88
N ASP A 57 14.57 13.56 4.93
CA ASP A 57 14.70 12.50 5.92
C ASP A 57 14.53 11.12 5.30
N LEU A 58 13.54 10.93 4.43
CA LEU A 58 13.36 9.65 3.76
C LEU A 58 14.50 9.34 2.79
N MET A 59 14.97 10.33 2.03
CA MET A 59 16.09 10.17 1.08
C MET A 59 17.37 9.71 1.78
N SER A 60 17.73 10.33 2.91
CA SER A 60 18.95 10.00 3.66
C SER A 60 18.95 8.59 4.28
N ARG A 61 17.77 7.97 4.42
CA ARG A 61 17.57 6.63 5.00
C ARG A 61 17.24 5.57 3.94
N SER A 62 17.19 5.95 2.67
CA SER A 62 16.66 5.10 1.62
C SER A 62 17.63 4.00 1.20
N ILE A 63 17.05 2.83 0.94
CA ILE A 63 17.71 1.68 0.33
C ILE A 63 17.03 1.34 -0.99
N GLU A 64 17.75 0.65 -1.86
CA GLU A 64 17.18 0.04 -3.05
C GLU A 64 16.68 -1.38 -2.75
N ILE A 65 15.46 -1.69 -3.18
CA ILE A 65 14.93 -3.04 -3.16
C ILE A 65 14.60 -3.43 -4.60
N HIS A 66 15.29 -4.47 -5.07
CA HIS A 66 15.22 -4.99 -6.43
C HIS A 66 14.24 -6.16 -6.53
N ASP A 67 13.84 -6.48 -7.76
CA ASP A 67 13.02 -7.64 -8.09
C ASP A 67 11.75 -7.75 -7.23
N ARG A 68 11.01 -6.63 -7.13
CA ARG A 68 9.71 -6.60 -6.45
C ARG A 68 8.58 -6.36 -7.43
N ASP A 69 7.71 -7.34 -7.53
CA ASP A 69 6.55 -7.29 -8.39
C ASP A 69 5.47 -6.35 -7.80
N PHE A 70 4.64 -5.81 -8.67
CA PHE A 70 3.46 -5.04 -8.30
C PHE A 70 2.23 -5.69 -8.93
N HIS A 71 1.19 -5.92 -8.13
CA HIS A 71 0.01 -6.68 -8.53
C HIS A 71 -1.26 -5.87 -8.33
N CYS A 72 -2.01 -5.60 -9.38
CA CYS A 72 -3.30 -4.92 -9.27
C CYS A 72 -4.44 -5.92 -9.10
N VAL A 73 -5.41 -5.56 -8.25
CA VAL A 73 -6.64 -6.32 -8.04
C VAL A 73 -7.51 -6.43 -9.30
N THR A 74 -7.31 -5.56 -10.30
CA THR A 74 -8.03 -5.63 -11.58
C THR A 74 -7.40 -6.60 -12.58
N GLY A 75 -6.38 -7.36 -12.17
CA GLY A 75 -5.88 -8.51 -12.93
C GLY A 75 -4.68 -8.22 -13.82
N TRP A 76 -3.90 -7.18 -13.53
CA TRP A 76 -2.61 -6.93 -14.15
C TRP A 76 -1.46 -6.89 -13.15
N SER A 77 -0.24 -7.16 -13.63
CA SER A 77 0.99 -7.15 -12.83
C SER A 77 2.21 -6.63 -13.60
N ILE A 78 3.15 -6.03 -12.87
CA ILE A 78 4.44 -5.55 -13.38
C ILE A 78 5.54 -6.23 -12.58
N LYS A 79 6.48 -6.91 -13.27
CA LYS A 79 7.59 -7.62 -12.64
C LYS A 79 8.84 -6.76 -12.50
N GLY A 80 9.69 -7.12 -11.55
CA GLY A 80 11.07 -6.66 -11.53
C GLY A 80 11.23 -5.18 -11.25
N ASN A 81 10.31 -4.56 -10.50
CA ASN A 81 10.48 -3.17 -10.13
C ASN A 81 11.66 -3.04 -9.16
N MET A 82 12.44 -1.99 -9.35
CA MET A 82 13.40 -1.53 -8.36
C MET A 82 12.82 -0.31 -7.66
N TRP A 83 12.58 -0.41 -6.36
CA TRP A 83 12.09 0.69 -5.55
C TRP A 83 13.20 1.29 -4.71
N LEU A 84 13.21 2.61 -4.60
CA LEU A 84 14.04 3.36 -3.66
C LEU A 84 13.15 3.84 -2.51
N GLY A 85 13.49 3.53 -1.27
CA GLY A 85 12.68 3.94 -0.13
C GLY A 85 13.21 3.48 1.22
N VAL A 86 12.47 3.78 2.27
CA VAL A 86 12.83 3.43 3.66
C VAL A 86 11.96 2.27 4.13
N ARG A 87 12.56 1.30 4.83
CA ARG A 87 11.80 0.19 5.42
C ARG A 87 10.86 0.72 6.48
N ILE A 88 9.62 0.23 6.44
CA ILE A 88 8.61 0.57 7.45
C ILE A 88 9.05 0.05 8.82
N ARG A 89 9.69 -1.13 8.86
CA ARG A 89 10.25 -1.72 10.07
C ARG A 89 11.22 -0.77 10.78
N ASP A 90 12.19 -0.23 10.05
CA ASP A 90 13.24 0.61 10.62
C ASP A 90 12.63 1.89 11.24
N LEU A 91 11.64 2.48 10.58
CA LEU A 91 10.92 3.65 11.13
C LEU A 91 10.04 3.29 12.33
N ALA A 92 9.44 2.10 12.34
CA ALA A 92 8.64 1.61 13.46
C ALA A 92 9.51 1.34 14.69
N GLU A 93 10.69 0.74 14.50
CA GLU A 93 11.71 0.55 15.53
C GLU A 93 12.21 1.89 16.05
N GLU A 94 12.52 2.84 15.15
CA GLU A 94 12.92 4.21 15.50
C GLU A 94 11.85 4.92 16.35
N ALA A 95 10.57 4.75 16.01
CA ALA A 95 9.45 5.33 16.76
C ALA A 95 9.18 4.62 18.11
N GLY A 96 9.78 3.45 18.34
CA GLY A 96 9.52 2.62 19.52
C GLY A 96 8.13 1.98 19.46
N LEU A 97 7.86 1.22 18.39
CA LEU A 97 6.61 0.49 18.17
C LEU A 97 6.22 -0.37 19.39
N SER A 98 4.98 -0.23 19.84
CA SER A 98 4.42 -1.04 20.92
C SER A 98 4.12 -2.47 20.45
N SER A 99 4.39 -3.46 21.31
CA SER A 99 3.99 -4.86 21.10
C SER A 99 2.47 -5.09 21.03
N ARG A 100 1.66 -4.09 21.39
CA ARG A 100 0.19 -4.13 21.23
C ARG A 100 -0.29 -3.83 19.82
N ALA A 101 0.55 -3.23 18.97
CA ALA A 101 0.16 -2.93 17.61
C ALA A 101 -0.07 -4.23 16.83
N LYS A 102 -1.15 -4.26 16.03
CA LYS A 102 -1.52 -5.38 15.15
C LYS A 102 -1.77 -4.93 13.72
N TRP A 103 -1.97 -3.63 13.50
CA TRP A 103 -2.30 -3.05 12.21
C TRP A 103 -1.55 -1.74 11.97
N LEU A 104 -1.37 -1.43 10.69
CA LEU A 104 -0.89 -0.14 10.20
C LEU A 104 -1.97 0.49 9.33
N LEU A 105 -2.47 1.66 9.71
CA LEU A 105 -3.35 2.47 8.87
C LEU A 105 -2.50 3.49 8.12
N ALA A 106 -2.44 3.36 6.79
CA ALA A 106 -1.80 4.34 5.93
C ALA A 106 -2.85 5.27 5.31
N SER A 107 -2.62 6.58 5.41
CA SER A 107 -3.52 7.61 4.88
C SER A 107 -2.81 8.52 3.89
N SER A 108 -3.54 8.93 2.85
CA SER A 108 -3.13 9.87 1.81
C SER A 108 -3.56 11.30 2.14
N LEU A 109 -2.91 12.28 1.54
CA LEU A 109 -3.31 13.68 1.59
C LEU A 109 -4.69 13.96 0.97
N GLY A 110 -5.17 13.15 0.03
CA GLY A 110 -6.47 13.33 -0.63
C GLY A 110 -7.65 12.64 0.05
N GLY A 111 -7.45 12.01 1.22
CA GLY A 111 -8.49 11.32 1.98
C GLY A 111 -8.60 9.81 1.76
N TYR A 112 -7.79 9.20 0.88
CA TYR A 112 -7.67 7.75 0.76
C TYR A 112 -6.98 7.15 1.97
N SER A 113 -7.44 5.98 2.41
CA SER A 113 -6.78 5.21 3.46
C SER A 113 -6.83 3.72 3.16
N THR A 114 -5.87 2.97 3.71
CA THR A 114 -5.86 1.51 3.70
C THR A 114 -5.26 0.99 5.00
N VAL A 115 -5.83 -0.09 5.51
CA VAL A 115 -5.32 -0.81 6.67
C VAL A 115 -4.50 -2.01 6.21
N ILE A 116 -3.41 -2.30 6.91
CA ILE A 116 -2.45 -3.34 6.55
C ILE A 116 -2.14 -4.17 7.82
N PRO A 117 -2.17 -5.51 7.76
CA PRO A 117 -1.67 -6.36 8.84
C PRO A 117 -0.22 -6.02 9.20
N LEU A 118 0.08 -5.85 10.48
CA LEU A 118 1.39 -5.38 10.91
C LEU A 118 2.53 -6.31 10.49
N ASP A 119 2.29 -7.62 10.47
CA ASP A 119 3.26 -8.63 10.03
C ASP A 119 3.63 -8.50 8.54
N GLU A 120 2.69 -8.10 7.69
CA GLU A 120 2.96 -7.74 6.29
C GLU A 120 3.64 -6.36 6.18
N ALA A 121 3.23 -5.37 6.99
CA ALA A 121 3.82 -4.04 6.98
C ALA A 121 5.30 -4.02 7.43
N LEU A 122 5.69 -4.88 8.37
CA LEU A 122 7.04 -4.93 8.92
C LEU A 122 7.96 -5.90 8.18
N ARG A 123 7.59 -6.39 6.98
CA ARG A 123 8.48 -7.24 6.18
C ARG A 123 9.68 -6.45 5.65
N GLU A 124 10.76 -7.17 5.36
CA GLU A 124 12.02 -6.57 4.90
C GLU A 124 11.91 -5.85 3.54
N ASP A 125 10.91 -6.20 2.75
CA ASP A 125 10.60 -5.63 1.44
C ASP A 125 9.40 -4.68 1.45
N SER A 126 8.87 -4.35 2.63
CA SER A 126 7.80 -3.37 2.81
C SER A 126 8.38 -2.00 3.15
N ILE A 127 8.13 -1.04 2.27
CA ILE A 127 8.81 0.25 2.29
C ILE A 127 7.86 1.42 2.07
N ILE A 128 8.32 2.58 2.52
CA ILE A 128 7.90 3.88 2.04
C ILE A 128 8.77 4.24 0.85
N ALA A 129 8.26 4.02 -0.35
CA ALA A 129 8.94 4.29 -1.60
C ALA A 129 8.87 5.77 -1.96
N ILE A 130 10.00 6.31 -2.40
CA ILE A 130 10.18 7.68 -2.92
C ILE A 130 10.75 7.70 -4.34
N GLY A 131 11.20 6.54 -4.84
CA GLY A 131 11.67 6.36 -6.21
C GLY A 131 11.30 4.99 -6.79
N LEU A 132 11.28 4.92 -8.12
CA LEU A 132 11.01 3.73 -8.91
C LEU A 132 11.93 3.73 -10.14
N ASN A 133 12.62 2.61 -10.37
CA ASN A 133 13.49 2.39 -11.53
C ASN A 133 14.49 3.54 -11.74
N SER A 134 15.24 3.85 -10.66
CA SER A 134 16.33 4.83 -10.59
C SER A 134 15.90 6.28 -10.80
N LYS A 135 14.60 6.55 -10.74
CA LYS A 135 14.03 7.89 -10.85
C LYS A 135 13.17 8.19 -9.62
N PRO A 136 13.02 9.46 -9.23
CA PRO A 136 11.97 9.84 -8.30
C PRO A 136 10.61 9.33 -8.79
N LEU A 137 9.68 9.08 -7.87
CA LEU A 137 8.30 8.77 -8.25
C LEU A 137 7.76 9.87 -9.17
N THR A 138 6.97 9.48 -10.16
CA THR A 138 6.14 10.45 -10.87
C THR A 138 4.93 10.82 -10.02
N ARG A 139 4.26 11.91 -10.36
CA ARG A 139 3.01 12.34 -9.71
C ARG A 139 1.95 11.23 -9.71
N GLU A 140 1.80 10.55 -10.84
CA GLU A 140 0.84 9.46 -11.05
C GLU A 140 1.15 8.25 -10.16
N ASN A 141 2.44 8.01 -9.94
CA ASN A 141 2.95 6.95 -9.09
C ASN A 141 2.99 7.31 -7.61
N GLY A 142 2.59 8.52 -7.22
CA GLY A 142 2.41 8.91 -5.82
C GLY A 142 3.52 9.79 -5.24
N TYR A 143 4.27 10.52 -6.07
CA TYR A 143 5.24 11.51 -5.59
C TYR A 143 4.62 12.46 -4.54
N PRO A 144 5.25 12.69 -3.38
CA PRO A 144 6.65 12.36 -3.07
C PRO A 144 6.87 10.97 -2.47
N ALA A 145 5.87 10.35 -1.87
CA ALA A 145 6.01 9.07 -1.19
C ALA A 145 4.74 8.20 -1.30
N ARG A 146 4.95 6.89 -1.42
CA ARG A 146 3.90 5.86 -1.40
C ARG A 146 4.32 4.67 -0.55
N ILE A 147 3.36 3.89 -0.07
CA ILE A 147 3.66 2.59 0.54
C ILE A 147 3.74 1.51 -0.55
N ILE A 148 4.69 0.58 -0.42
CA ILE A 148 4.84 -0.60 -1.27
C ILE A 148 4.98 -1.84 -0.38
N ILE A 149 4.08 -2.80 -0.59
CA ILE A 149 4.05 -4.09 0.09
C ILE A 149 3.91 -5.16 -1.00
N PRO A 150 5.02 -5.71 -1.52
CA PRO A 150 5.02 -6.48 -2.77
C PRO A 150 4.06 -7.68 -2.80
N ARG A 151 3.82 -8.31 -1.64
CA ARG A 151 2.95 -9.48 -1.52
C ARG A 151 1.46 -9.14 -1.56
N LEU A 152 1.09 -7.88 -1.33
CA LEU A 152 -0.30 -7.44 -1.28
C LEU A 152 -0.72 -6.79 -2.60
N TYR A 153 -2.02 -6.81 -2.87
CA TYR A 153 -2.57 -6.12 -4.02
C TYR A 153 -2.44 -4.60 -3.90
N GLY A 154 -2.35 -3.93 -5.05
CA GLY A 154 -1.99 -2.52 -5.16
C GLY A 154 -2.94 -1.50 -4.53
N TRP A 155 -4.14 -1.88 -4.07
CA TRP A 155 -4.95 -0.95 -3.28
C TRP A 155 -4.35 -0.73 -1.88
N LYS A 156 -3.63 -1.72 -1.34
CA LYS A 156 -2.86 -1.56 -0.10
C LYS A 156 -1.68 -0.59 -0.26
N SER A 157 -1.29 -0.28 -1.49
CA SER A 157 -0.17 0.61 -1.82
C SER A 157 -0.61 2.07 -1.95
N ALA A 158 -1.12 2.66 -0.86
CA ALA A 158 -1.50 4.08 -0.76
C ALA A 158 -0.42 5.02 -1.33
N LYS A 159 -0.87 6.00 -2.12
CA LYS A 159 -0.05 7.06 -2.73
C LYS A 159 -0.19 8.35 -1.94
N TRP A 160 0.73 9.30 -2.17
CA TRP A 160 0.67 10.65 -1.59
C TRP A 160 0.53 10.62 -0.07
N LEU A 161 1.36 9.79 0.56
CA LEU A 161 1.25 9.49 1.99
C LEU A 161 1.28 10.76 2.83
N LYS A 162 0.39 10.79 3.81
CA LYS A 162 0.30 11.81 4.85
C LYS A 162 0.74 11.22 6.19
N GLU A 163 0.25 10.03 6.50
CA GLU A 163 0.38 9.48 7.84
C GLU A 163 0.34 7.94 7.86
N LEU A 164 1.12 7.37 8.76
CA LEU A 164 1.06 5.97 9.19
C LEU A 164 0.70 5.91 10.68
N VAL A 165 -0.41 5.26 11.01
CA VAL A 165 -0.87 5.09 12.39
C VAL A 165 -0.81 3.61 12.76
N PHE A 166 -0.05 3.28 13.80
CA PHE A 166 -0.03 1.93 14.37
C PHE A 166 -1.21 1.73 15.31
N LEU A 167 -2.01 0.69 15.06
CA LEU A 167 -3.28 0.43 15.74
C LEU A 167 -3.30 -0.98 16.35
N GLU A 168 -4.03 -1.13 17.45
CA GLU A 168 -4.31 -2.45 18.07
C GLU A 168 -5.52 -3.10 17.42
N GLU A 169 -6.57 -2.32 17.18
CA GLU A 169 -7.81 -2.79 16.58
C GLU A 169 -7.87 -2.54 15.08
N TYR A 170 -8.58 -3.42 14.39
CA TYR A 170 -8.83 -3.31 12.96
C TYR A 170 -9.81 -2.18 12.66
N VAL A 171 -9.51 -1.37 11.62
CA VAL A 171 -10.41 -0.34 11.08
C VAL A 171 -10.35 -0.41 9.57
N ASP A 172 -11.51 -0.37 8.91
CA ASP A 172 -11.58 -0.36 7.45
C ASP A 172 -10.94 0.90 6.87
N GLY A 173 -10.14 0.72 5.82
CA GLY A 173 -9.77 1.78 4.89
C GLY A 173 -10.84 1.98 3.81
N TYR A 174 -10.51 2.73 2.77
CA TYR A 174 -11.46 3.08 1.72
C TYR A 174 -12.03 1.86 1.00
N TRP A 175 -11.17 0.99 0.46
CA TRP A 175 -11.63 -0.17 -0.31
C TRP A 175 -12.14 -1.28 0.59
N GLU A 176 -11.59 -1.42 1.80
CA GLU A 176 -12.05 -2.41 2.77
C GLU A 176 -13.50 -2.13 3.20
N ALA A 177 -13.87 -0.86 3.36
CA ALA A 177 -15.26 -0.45 3.56
C ALA A 177 -16.18 -0.82 2.38
N LEU A 178 -15.62 -0.94 1.17
CA LEU A 178 -16.29 -1.38 -0.06
C LEU A 178 -16.13 -2.88 -0.33
N ALA A 179 -15.94 -3.68 0.72
CA ALA A 179 -15.84 -5.13 0.71
C ALA A 179 -14.57 -5.71 0.06
N TYR A 180 -13.50 -4.93 -0.09
CA TYR A 180 -12.18 -5.49 -0.41
C TYR A 180 -11.59 -6.19 0.82
N HIS A 181 -10.80 -7.23 0.58
CA HIS A 181 -10.27 -8.08 1.64
C HIS A 181 -9.36 -7.31 2.62
N GLU A 182 -9.45 -7.65 3.91
CA GLU A 182 -8.73 -7.00 5.00
C GLU A 182 -7.21 -7.13 4.85
N ARG A 183 -6.72 -8.31 4.48
CA ARG A 183 -5.29 -8.55 4.17
C ARG A 183 -4.90 -8.22 2.72
N GLY A 184 -5.53 -8.84 1.72
CA GLY A 184 -5.25 -8.52 0.32
C GLY A 184 -4.04 -9.27 -0.25
N LEU A 185 -3.74 -10.48 0.24
CA LEU A 185 -2.61 -11.28 -0.21
C LEU A 185 -2.83 -11.82 -1.64
N VAL A 186 -1.86 -11.54 -2.52
CA VAL A 186 -1.94 -11.85 -3.96
C VAL A 186 -1.94 -13.35 -4.21
N GLU A 187 -1.07 -14.10 -3.53
CA GLU A 187 -0.92 -15.55 -3.71
C GLU A 187 -2.19 -16.34 -3.30
N ALA A 188 -2.95 -15.80 -2.35
CA ALA A 188 -4.18 -16.40 -1.85
C ALA A 188 -5.44 -15.89 -2.56
N GLU A 189 -5.31 -15.07 -3.61
CA GLU A 189 -6.42 -14.44 -4.35
C GLU A 189 -7.42 -13.69 -3.44
N GLU A 190 -6.93 -13.08 -2.37
CA GLU A 190 -7.73 -12.35 -1.39
C GLU A 190 -8.18 -10.99 -1.95
N ARG A 191 -9.09 -10.98 -2.91
CA ARG A 191 -9.53 -9.73 -3.57
C ARG A 191 -10.66 -9.05 -2.79
N PHE A 192 -11.62 -9.84 -2.31
CA PHE A 192 -12.83 -9.35 -1.65
C PHE A 192 -13.06 -10.08 -0.34
N LYS A 193 -13.68 -9.41 0.63
CA LYS A 193 -14.24 -10.06 1.81
C LYS A 193 -15.20 -11.15 1.34
N ILE A 194 -15.24 -12.28 2.02
CA ILE A 194 -16.29 -13.28 1.75
C ILE A 194 -17.63 -12.60 2.07
N ARG A 195 -18.32 -12.12 1.03
CA ARG A 195 -19.75 -11.88 1.14
C ARG A 195 -20.34 -13.26 1.33
N ASN A 196 -20.77 -13.57 2.56
CA ASN A 196 -21.32 -14.86 2.94
C ASN A 196 -22.15 -15.44 1.77
N PRO A 197 -21.80 -16.61 1.21
CA PRO A 197 -22.50 -17.14 0.04
C PRO A 197 -24.00 -17.33 0.28
N ARG A 198 -24.46 -17.43 1.54
CA ARG A 198 -25.89 -17.46 1.90
C ARG A 198 -26.61 -16.11 1.71
N ILE A 199 -25.88 -15.00 1.66
CA ILE A 199 -26.44 -13.66 1.40
C ILE A 199 -26.41 -13.34 -0.10
N ALA A 200 -25.53 -13.97 -0.87
CA ALA A 200 -25.47 -13.79 -2.32
C ALA A 200 -26.75 -14.27 -3.04
N GLU A 201 -27.56 -15.12 -2.42
CA GLU A 201 -28.84 -15.59 -2.96
C GLU A 201 -30.03 -14.65 -2.68
N LYS A 202 -29.93 -13.72 -1.72
CA LYS A 202 -31.00 -12.72 -1.49
C LYS A 202 -30.72 -11.46 -2.29
N LYS A 203 -31.29 -11.44 -3.49
CA LYS A 203 -31.24 -10.38 -4.50
C LYS A 203 -32.16 -9.19 -4.19
N GLU A 204 -32.30 -8.80 -2.92
CA GLU A 204 -33.15 -7.67 -2.55
C GLU A 204 -32.35 -6.66 -1.73
N LEU A 205 -32.27 -5.44 -2.27
CA LEU A 205 -31.73 -4.27 -1.58
C LEU A 205 -32.71 -3.92 -0.43
N PRO A 206 -32.21 -3.50 0.74
CA PRO A 206 -33.08 -3.00 1.81
C PRO A 206 -33.87 -1.78 1.31
N GLU A 207 -35.18 -1.79 1.54
CA GLU A 207 -36.20 -0.87 0.97
C GLU A 207 -36.00 0.64 1.24
N ASN A 208 -34.92 1.08 1.90
CA ASN A 208 -34.74 2.49 2.29
C ASN A 208 -33.38 3.10 1.91
N SER A 209 -32.76 2.70 0.80
CA SER A 209 -31.64 3.46 0.23
C SER A 209 -32.13 4.51 -0.77
N THR A 210 -32.46 5.70 -0.30
CA THR A 210 -32.69 6.86 -1.17
C THR A 210 -31.35 7.30 -1.77
N LEU A 211 -31.13 6.98 -3.04
CA LEU A 211 -30.03 7.54 -3.83
C LEU A 211 -30.37 8.99 -4.19
N ILE A 212 -29.69 9.95 -3.57
CA ILE A 212 -29.68 11.33 -4.06
C ILE A 212 -28.76 11.36 -5.29
N LYS A 213 -29.34 11.61 -6.47
CA LYS A 213 -28.57 11.92 -7.68
C LYS A 213 -28.11 13.38 -7.60
N PRO A 214 -26.85 13.70 -7.89
CA PRO A 214 -26.43 15.08 -8.05
C PRO A 214 -27.00 15.66 -9.36
N GLU A 215 -27.30 16.97 -9.32
CA GLU A 215 -27.74 17.79 -10.47
C GLU A 215 -26.65 17.94 -11.54
#